data_AF-A0A0Q7UCW4-F1
#
_entry.id   AF-A0A0Q7UCW4-F1
#
_cell.length_a   1.000
_cell.length_b   1.000
_cell.length_c   1.000
_cell.angle_alpha   90.00
_cell.angle_beta   90.00
_cell.angle_gamma   90.00
#
_symmetry.space_group_name_H-M   'P 1'
#
loop_
_entity.id
_entity.type
_entity.pdbx_description
1 polymer ?
#
loop_
_entity_poly.entity_id
_entity_poly.type
_entity_poly.pdbx_seq_one_letter_code
_entity_poly.pdbx_strand_id
1 'polypeptide(L)'
;MVRFGRVTDQVFVGDWDGDGDDTLAVRRGNRFYFDDELQGGQASREVAYGRADDRVYMGDWDGDGDDTPAVRRGSTYYVTDRFAPGEADRVLTYGRPADKTLVGDWNGDGRDTLGVRRDPNPLGTARAARWAAAEYGTFTVTTHTGSGDAVIPLPAGARAGIVDATHSGSGYFSARMAVTHQALFLGDDNFTGTAAFGLDPQQPAGPRIEINARGSWTIRIQPVSAAAPLQPSGGAPGVFLYDGPASTVMVVHGEDTWFTIDQHAGDRHASVANVLHPATSASTLFAGPSVVTVVTRDPWALSIP
;
A
#
# COMPACT_ATOMS: atom_id res chain seq x y z
N MET A 1 7.17 -26.37 -32.44
CA MET A 1 5.98 -25.66 -31.93
C MET A 1 5.07 -26.71 -31.34
N VAL A 2 4.89 -26.70 -30.03
CA VAL A 2 3.96 -27.59 -29.31
C VAL A 2 2.56 -26.97 -29.44
N ARG A 3 1.54 -27.79 -29.71
CA ARG A 3 0.14 -27.35 -29.78
C ARG A 3 -0.65 -28.05 -28.69
N PHE A 4 -0.95 -27.32 -27.62
CA PHE A 4 -1.77 -27.80 -26.50
C PHE A 4 -2.78 -26.72 -26.13
N GLY A 5 -4.05 -27.12 -25.99
CA GLY A 5 -5.16 -26.20 -25.68
C GLY A 5 -5.75 -25.42 -26.86
N ARG A 6 -6.66 -24.49 -26.52
CA ARG A 6 -7.40 -23.59 -27.41
C ARG A 6 -7.13 -22.14 -27.02
N VAL A 7 -7.40 -21.21 -27.94
CA VAL A 7 -7.15 -19.76 -27.75
C VAL A 7 -7.87 -19.14 -26.55
N THR A 8 -8.95 -19.76 -26.08
CA THR A 8 -9.75 -19.28 -24.95
C THR A 8 -9.39 -19.95 -23.63
N ASP A 9 -8.49 -20.92 -23.63
CA ASP A 9 -8.14 -21.65 -22.41
C ASP A 9 -7.23 -20.79 -21.52
N GLN A 10 -7.39 -20.93 -20.19
CA GLN A 10 -6.43 -20.37 -19.23
C GLN A 10 -5.27 -21.34 -19.10
N VAL A 11 -4.03 -20.82 -19.08
CA VAL A 11 -2.81 -21.64 -19.01
C VAL A 11 -2.24 -21.59 -17.60
N PHE A 12 -1.75 -22.73 -17.12
CA PHE A 12 -1.07 -22.92 -15.85
C PHE A 12 0.22 -23.70 -16.08
N VAL A 13 1.15 -23.54 -15.13
CA VAL A 13 2.45 -24.20 -15.09
C VAL A 13 2.58 -24.83 -13.70
N GLY A 14 3.16 -26.03 -13.65
CA GLY A 14 3.36 -26.80 -12.43
C GLY A 14 3.82 -28.21 -12.74
N ASP A 15 4.19 -28.93 -11.70
CA ASP A 15 4.61 -30.34 -11.73
C ASP A 15 3.39 -31.23 -11.43
N TRP A 16 2.81 -31.88 -12.44
CA TRP A 16 1.54 -32.61 -12.27
C TRP A 16 1.70 -34.10 -11.96
N ASP A 17 2.93 -34.61 -12.03
CA ASP A 17 3.29 -36.01 -11.84
C ASP A 17 4.48 -36.23 -10.87
N GLY A 18 4.97 -35.15 -10.26
CA GLY A 18 5.88 -35.16 -9.13
C GLY A 18 7.31 -35.52 -9.52
N ASP A 19 7.69 -35.30 -10.78
CA ASP A 19 9.02 -35.66 -11.30
C ASP A 19 10.07 -34.54 -11.13
N GLY A 20 9.62 -33.36 -10.70
CA GLY A 20 10.41 -32.16 -10.47
C GLY A 20 10.50 -31.21 -11.66
N ASP A 21 9.90 -31.53 -12.81
CA ASP A 21 9.88 -30.69 -14.01
C ASP A 21 8.51 -30.03 -14.24
N ASP A 22 8.50 -28.70 -14.34
CA ASP A 22 7.30 -27.93 -14.64
C ASP A 22 6.82 -28.15 -16.09
N THR A 23 5.54 -28.48 -16.25
CA THR A 23 4.89 -28.65 -17.55
C THR A 23 3.64 -27.79 -17.69
N LEU A 24 2.77 -28.03 -18.69
CA LEU A 24 1.64 -27.16 -19.00
C LEU A 24 0.30 -27.81 -18.69
N ALA A 25 -0.57 -27.03 -18.05
CA ALA A 25 -1.99 -27.34 -17.97
C ALA A 25 -2.83 -26.24 -18.60
N VAL A 26 -3.97 -26.63 -19.15
CA VAL A 26 -4.98 -25.68 -19.65
C VAL A 26 -6.32 -25.90 -18.98
N ARG A 27 -7.06 -24.82 -18.76
CA ARG A 27 -8.41 -24.86 -18.19
C ARG A 27 -9.44 -24.33 -19.17
N ARG A 28 -10.52 -25.08 -19.31
CA ARG A 28 -11.71 -24.72 -20.10
C ARG A 28 -12.98 -24.89 -19.26
N GLY A 29 -13.58 -23.78 -18.86
CA GLY A 29 -14.69 -23.80 -17.92
C GLY A 29 -14.21 -24.35 -16.57
N ASN A 30 -14.80 -25.46 -16.11
CA ASN A 30 -14.37 -26.14 -14.89
C ASN A 30 -13.51 -27.39 -15.13
N ARG A 31 -13.05 -27.61 -16.38
CA ARG A 31 -12.19 -28.75 -16.74
C ARG A 31 -10.75 -28.32 -16.91
N PHE A 32 -9.85 -29.10 -16.33
CA PHE A 32 -8.40 -29.00 -16.44
C PHE A 32 -7.88 -30.12 -17.31
N TYR A 33 -6.87 -29.81 -18.12
CA TYR A 33 -6.20 -30.72 -19.03
C TYR A 33 -4.70 -30.56 -18.78
N PHE A 34 -4.04 -31.60 -18.30
CA PHE A 34 -2.63 -31.61 -17.91
C PHE A 34 -1.80 -32.35 -18.97
N ASP A 35 -0.62 -31.83 -19.28
CA ASP A 35 0.33 -32.40 -20.25
C ASP A 35 1.69 -32.58 -19.57
N ASP A 36 1.95 -33.79 -19.08
CA ASP A 36 3.15 -34.15 -18.32
C ASP A 36 4.41 -34.26 -19.22
N GLU A 37 4.26 -34.31 -20.55
CA GLU A 37 5.41 -34.53 -21.45
C GLU A 37 5.73 -33.30 -22.32
N LEU A 38 4.87 -32.26 -22.29
CA LEU A 38 5.02 -31.04 -23.11
C LEU A 38 5.13 -31.33 -24.62
N GLN A 39 4.63 -32.48 -25.08
CA GLN A 39 4.68 -32.91 -26.48
C GLN A 39 3.50 -32.38 -27.31
N GLY A 40 2.46 -31.87 -26.64
CA GLY A 40 1.24 -31.38 -27.25
C GLY A 40 0.33 -32.52 -27.76
N GLY A 41 -0.86 -32.15 -28.23
CA GLY A 41 -1.87 -33.14 -28.62
C GLY A 41 -2.87 -33.43 -27.50
N GLN A 42 -3.04 -34.70 -27.14
CA GLN A 42 -3.99 -35.10 -26.09
C GLN A 42 -3.39 -34.85 -24.70
N ALA A 43 -4.23 -34.49 -23.74
CA ALA A 43 -3.81 -34.34 -22.36
C ALA A 43 -3.52 -35.70 -21.74
N SER A 44 -2.47 -35.78 -20.91
CA SER A 44 -2.18 -36.92 -20.05
C SER A 44 -3.32 -37.17 -19.06
N ARG A 45 -3.93 -36.08 -18.57
CA ARG A 45 -5.01 -36.14 -17.58
C ARG A 45 -6.07 -35.07 -17.81
N GLU A 46 -7.33 -35.41 -17.52
CA GLU A 46 -8.44 -34.46 -17.52
C GLU A 46 -9.22 -34.54 -16.20
N VAL A 47 -9.45 -33.41 -15.55
CA VAL A 47 -10.18 -33.33 -14.27
C VAL A 47 -11.23 -32.21 -14.32
N ALA A 48 -12.43 -32.48 -13.81
CA ALA A 48 -13.44 -31.46 -13.58
C ALA A 48 -13.43 -31.04 -12.10
N TYR A 49 -13.06 -29.79 -11.80
CA TYR A 49 -13.01 -29.27 -10.44
C TYR A 49 -13.44 -27.79 -10.37
N GLY A 50 -14.21 -27.45 -9.34
CA GLY A 50 -14.77 -26.11 -9.15
C GLY A 50 -15.82 -25.68 -10.18
N ARG A 51 -16.04 -24.37 -10.26
CA ARG A 51 -16.97 -23.70 -11.18
C ARG A 51 -16.21 -22.89 -12.22
N ALA A 52 -16.82 -22.66 -13.38
CA ALA A 52 -16.17 -21.96 -14.47
C ALA A 52 -15.73 -20.52 -14.15
N ASP A 53 -16.41 -19.85 -13.21
CA ASP A 53 -16.14 -18.49 -12.77
C ASP A 53 -15.18 -18.40 -11.58
N ASP A 54 -14.75 -19.53 -11.03
CA ASP A 54 -13.78 -19.54 -9.94
C ASP A 54 -12.41 -19.04 -10.41
N ARG A 55 -11.71 -18.31 -9.52
CA ARG A 55 -10.26 -18.08 -9.66
C ARG A 55 -9.52 -19.35 -9.27
N VAL A 56 -8.41 -19.63 -9.94
CA VAL A 56 -7.66 -20.88 -9.79
C VAL A 56 -6.22 -20.61 -9.41
N TYR A 57 -5.69 -21.52 -8.60
CA TYR A 57 -4.31 -21.59 -8.16
C TYR A 57 -3.84 -23.04 -8.23
N MET A 58 -2.54 -23.24 -8.40
CA MET A 58 -1.87 -24.55 -8.41
C MET A 58 -0.78 -24.54 -7.34
N GLY A 59 -0.51 -25.70 -6.75
CA GLY A 59 0.58 -25.88 -5.78
C GLY A 59 0.54 -27.26 -5.13
N ASP A 60 1.67 -27.68 -4.60
CA ASP A 60 1.83 -28.90 -3.79
C ASP A 60 1.30 -28.67 -2.37
N TRP A 61 0.02 -28.92 -2.20
CA TRP A 61 -0.71 -28.57 -0.98
C TRP A 61 -0.45 -29.49 0.21
N ASP A 62 -0.09 -30.75 -0.05
CA ASP A 62 0.08 -31.80 0.94
C ASP A 62 1.49 -32.41 1.00
N GLY A 63 2.40 -31.90 0.18
CA GLY A 63 3.84 -32.15 0.21
C GLY A 63 4.23 -33.46 -0.45
N ASP A 64 3.46 -33.91 -1.45
CA ASP A 64 3.72 -35.16 -2.17
C ASP A 64 4.50 -34.99 -3.48
N GLY A 65 4.73 -33.74 -3.89
CA GLY A 65 5.39 -33.35 -5.13
C GLY A 65 4.44 -32.99 -6.27
N ASP A 66 3.15 -33.34 -6.19
CA ASP A 66 2.18 -33.06 -7.25
C ASP A 66 1.48 -31.70 -7.01
N ASP A 67 1.59 -30.79 -7.97
CA ASP A 67 0.82 -29.56 -8.00
C ASP A 67 -0.66 -29.85 -8.31
N THR A 68 -1.54 -29.57 -7.37
CA THR A 68 -2.99 -29.84 -7.52
C THR A 68 -3.83 -28.56 -7.51
N PRO A 69 -5.07 -28.57 -8.08
CA PRO A 69 -5.86 -27.34 -8.18
C PRO A 69 -6.48 -26.86 -6.87
N ALA A 70 -6.42 -25.55 -6.62
CA ALA A 70 -7.27 -24.86 -5.67
C ALA A 70 -8.16 -23.82 -6.37
N VAL A 71 -9.43 -23.74 -5.98
CA VAL A 71 -10.38 -22.76 -6.52
C VAL A 71 -10.87 -21.78 -5.46
N ARG A 72 -11.10 -20.52 -5.83
CA ARG A 72 -11.47 -19.45 -4.90
C ARG A 72 -12.80 -18.79 -5.26
N ARG A 73 -13.68 -18.69 -4.26
CA ARG A 73 -14.96 -17.96 -4.29
C ARG A 73 -15.01 -16.94 -3.16
N GLY A 74 -15.00 -15.65 -3.50
CA GLY A 74 -14.91 -14.59 -2.50
C GLY A 74 -13.58 -14.69 -1.73
N SER A 75 -13.64 -14.80 -0.41
CA SER A 75 -12.47 -15.05 0.47
C SER A 75 -12.28 -16.52 0.83
N THR A 76 -13.06 -17.43 0.23
CA THR A 76 -13.01 -18.87 0.54
C THR A 76 -12.30 -19.64 -0.56
N TYR A 77 -11.38 -20.51 -0.17
CA TYR A 77 -10.60 -21.41 -1.01
C TYR A 77 -11.08 -22.84 -0.80
N TYR A 78 -11.12 -23.59 -1.88
CA TYR A 78 -11.49 -24.99 -1.95
C TYR A 78 -10.32 -25.72 -2.58
N VAL A 79 -9.51 -26.36 -1.74
CA VAL A 79 -8.27 -27.03 -2.12
C VAL A 79 -8.54 -28.52 -2.27
N THR A 80 -8.03 -29.12 -3.33
CA THR A 80 -8.03 -30.57 -3.48
C THR A 80 -6.60 -31.05 -3.66
N ASP A 81 -6.28 -32.16 -3.02
CA ASP A 81 -4.95 -32.78 -3.01
C ASP A 81 -4.96 -33.99 -3.99
N ARG A 82 -5.81 -33.92 -5.04
CA ARG A 82 -6.04 -35.01 -5.98
C ARG A 82 -6.50 -34.53 -7.34
N PHE A 83 -6.18 -35.33 -8.35
CA PHE A 83 -6.68 -35.15 -9.71
C PHE A 83 -7.98 -35.91 -9.96
N ALA A 84 -9.00 -35.62 -9.16
CA ALA A 84 -10.31 -36.26 -9.26
C ALA A 84 -11.45 -35.24 -9.11
N PRO A 85 -12.60 -35.47 -9.75
CA PRO A 85 -13.80 -34.70 -9.45
C PRO A 85 -14.27 -35.02 -8.03
N GLY A 86 -14.89 -34.04 -7.36
CA GLY A 86 -15.48 -34.26 -6.05
C GLY A 86 -15.46 -33.02 -5.17
N GLU A 87 -15.73 -33.25 -3.90
CA GLU A 87 -15.57 -32.22 -2.87
C GLU A 87 -14.09 -31.90 -2.64
N ALA A 88 -13.86 -30.67 -2.17
CA ALA A 88 -12.55 -30.21 -1.75
C ALA A 88 -12.08 -30.99 -0.52
N ASP A 89 -10.81 -31.36 -0.48
CA ASP A 89 -10.19 -31.99 0.68
C ASP A 89 -10.07 -30.99 1.83
N ARG A 90 -9.89 -29.69 1.50
CA ARG A 90 -9.82 -28.60 2.48
C ARG A 90 -10.58 -27.36 2.02
N VAL A 91 -11.27 -26.71 2.96
CA VAL A 91 -11.97 -25.43 2.73
C VAL A 91 -11.47 -24.40 3.73
N LEU A 92 -10.94 -23.29 3.22
CA LEU A 92 -10.23 -22.28 4.00
C LEU A 92 -10.86 -20.91 3.73
N THR A 93 -10.99 -20.04 4.74
CA THR A 93 -11.35 -18.63 4.51
C THR A 93 -10.17 -17.74 4.90
N TYR A 94 -9.63 -17.00 3.94
CA TYR A 94 -8.43 -16.19 4.14
C TYR A 94 -8.41 -14.94 3.25
N GLY A 95 -7.98 -13.81 3.81
CA GLY A 95 -7.98 -12.51 3.14
C GLY A 95 -9.37 -11.93 2.85
N ARG A 96 -9.41 -10.88 2.02
CA ARG A 96 -10.62 -10.18 1.58
C ARG A 96 -10.92 -10.51 0.10
N PRO A 97 -12.17 -10.42 -0.40
CA PRO A 97 -12.49 -10.75 -1.79
C PRO A 97 -11.63 -10.04 -2.85
N ALA A 98 -11.21 -8.80 -2.57
CA ALA A 98 -10.38 -7.97 -3.44
C ALA A 98 -8.87 -8.24 -3.33
N ASP A 99 -8.41 -9.00 -2.33
CA ASP A 99 -6.98 -9.32 -2.20
C ASP A 99 -6.52 -10.18 -3.39
N LYS A 100 -5.25 -10.03 -3.77
CA LYS A 100 -4.56 -10.87 -4.75
C LYS A 100 -3.89 -12.02 -4.03
N THR A 101 -4.15 -13.25 -4.44
CA THR A 101 -3.57 -14.45 -3.83
C THR A 101 -2.26 -14.83 -4.53
N LEU A 102 -1.32 -15.33 -3.74
CA LEU A 102 -0.05 -15.90 -4.12
C LEU A 102 0.02 -17.33 -3.54
N VAL A 103 0.77 -18.22 -4.18
CA VAL A 103 1.01 -19.59 -3.72
C VAL A 103 2.51 -19.83 -3.71
N GLY A 104 2.98 -20.60 -2.74
CA GLY A 104 4.37 -21.03 -2.64
C GLY A 104 4.69 -21.61 -1.25
N ASP A 105 5.83 -22.29 -1.17
CA ASP A 105 6.43 -22.73 0.08
C ASP A 105 7.13 -21.55 0.78
N TRP A 106 6.41 -20.90 1.69
CA TRP A 106 6.90 -19.72 2.40
C TRP A 106 7.79 -20.07 3.61
N ASN A 107 7.78 -21.32 4.09
CA ASN A 107 8.49 -21.74 5.31
C ASN A 107 9.57 -22.80 5.08
N GLY A 108 9.72 -23.31 3.86
CA GLY A 108 10.71 -24.30 3.46
C GLY A 108 10.36 -25.73 3.90
N ASP A 109 9.07 -26.05 4.11
CA ASP A 109 8.64 -27.38 4.54
C ASP A 109 8.24 -28.32 3.39
N GLY A 110 8.35 -27.85 2.15
CA GLY A 110 7.98 -28.58 0.95
C GLY A 110 6.47 -28.59 0.69
N ARG A 111 5.67 -27.77 1.39
CA ARG A 111 4.24 -27.58 1.10
C ARG A 111 3.95 -26.14 0.70
N ASP A 112 3.22 -26.00 -0.39
CA ASP A 112 2.68 -24.73 -0.81
C ASP A 112 1.54 -24.25 0.11
N THR A 113 1.58 -22.97 0.46
CA THR A 113 0.53 -22.32 1.24
C THR A 113 0.14 -20.95 0.66
N LEU A 114 -1.01 -20.43 1.12
CA LEU A 114 -1.61 -19.22 0.57
C LEU A 114 -0.97 -17.94 1.15
N GLY A 115 -0.48 -17.06 0.27
CA GLY A 115 -0.18 -15.66 0.58
C GLY A 115 -1.25 -14.71 0.02
N VAL A 116 -1.48 -13.56 0.66
CA VAL A 116 -2.36 -12.51 0.10
C VAL A 116 -1.68 -11.14 0.06
N ARG A 117 -1.78 -10.47 -1.08
CA ARG A 117 -1.39 -9.08 -1.29
C ARG A 117 -2.63 -8.21 -1.37
N ARG A 118 -2.71 -7.22 -0.48
CA ARG A 118 -3.78 -6.22 -0.47
C ARG A 118 -3.31 -4.96 -1.16
N ASP A 119 -3.93 -4.62 -2.28
CA ASP A 119 -3.71 -3.31 -2.91
C ASP A 119 -4.47 -2.22 -2.11
N PRO A 120 -3.91 -1.01 -1.93
CA PRO A 120 -4.63 0.08 -1.28
C PRO A 120 -5.90 0.43 -2.06
N ASN A 121 -7.04 0.62 -1.36
CA ASN A 121 -8.35 0.85 -1.99
C ASN A 121 -8.35 2.13 -2.86
N PRO A 122 -8.34 2.02 -4.21
CA PRO A 122 -8.24 3.20 -5.07
C PRO A 122 -9.50 4.06 -5.06
N LEU A 123 -10.66 3.50 -4.71
CA LEU A 123 -11.93 4.24 -4.60
C LEU A 123 -11.97 5.11 -3.32
N GLY A 124 -11.36 4.64 -2.23
CA GLY A 124 -11.24 5.42 -1.00
C GLY A 124 -10.34 6.65 -1.17
N THR A 125 -9.22 6.50 -1.88
CA THR A 125 -8.34 7.63 -2.21
C THR A 125 -9.04 8.68 -3.05
N ALA A 126 -9.81 8.28 -4.08
CA ALA A 126 -10.53 9.23 -4.92
C ALA A 126 -11.61 10.02 -4.14
N ARG A 127 -12.28 9.39 -3.16
CA ARG A 127 -13.25 10.06 -2.30
C ARG A 127 -12.57 11.03 -1.33
N ALA A 128 -11.53 10.61 -0.64
CA ALA A 128 -10.78 11.51 0.24
C ALA A 128 -10.13 12.67 -0.52
N ALA A 129 -9.63 12.46 -1.74
CA ALA A 129 -9.06 13.52 -2.56
C ALA A 129 -10.12 14.57 -2.97
N ARG A 130 -11.32 14.12 -3.36
CA ARG A 130 -12.45 15.02 -3.67
C ARG A 130 -12.88 15.82 -2.44
N TRP A 131 -12.97 15.16 -1.29
CA TRP A 131 -13.27 15.85 -0.03
C TRP A 131 -12.19 16.89 0.31
N ALA A 132 -10.91 16.53 0.25
CA ALA A 132 -9.81 17.43 0.55
C ALA A 132 -9.76 18.64 -0.41
N ALA A 133 -10.08 18.45 -1.69
CA ALA A 133 -10.18 19.55 -2.66
C ALA A 133 -11.33 20.52 -2.34
N ALA A 134 -12.45 20.01 -1.79
CA ALA A 134 -13.57 20.83 -1.37
C ALA A 134 -13.30 21.57 -0.04
N GLU A 135 -12.66 20.88 0.92
CA GLU A 135 -12.37 21.39 2.25
C GLU A 135 -11.23 22.43 2.24
N TYR A 136 -10.11 22.08 1.63
CA TYR A 136 -8.86 22.85 1.67
C TYR A 136 -8.61 23.70 0.42
N GLY A 137 -9.44 23.52 -0.61
CA GLY A 137 -9.31 24.19 -1.89
C GLY A 137 -8.29 23.55 -2.82
N THR A 138 -8.16 24.14 -4.00
CA THR A 138 -7.20 23.72 -5.03
C THR A 138 -6.43 24.91 -5.57
N PHE A 139 -5.24 24.65 -6.08
CA PHE A 139 -4.36 25.64 -6.71
C PHE A 139 -3.37 24.95 -7.63
N THR A 140 -2.71 25.73 -8.48
CA THR A 140 -1.68 25.22 -9.39
C THR A 140 -0.44 24.83 -8.61
N VAL A 141 0.02 23.60 -8.82
CA VAL A 141 1.26 23.09 -8.23
C VAL A 141 2.43 23.97 -8.66
N THR A 142 3.27 24.37 -7.71
CA THR A 142 4.53 25.06 -8.00
C THR A 142 5.71 24.22 -7.54
N THR A 143 6.85 24.43 -8.18
CA THR A 143 8.12 23.79 -7.81
C THR A 143 9.21 24.84 -7.85
N HIS A 144 10.00 24.87 -6.79
CA HIS A 144 11.08 25.81 -6.57
C HIS A 144 12.34 25.03 -6.26
N THR A 145 13.45 25.44 -6.85
CA THR A 145 14.77 24.91 -6.55
C THR A 145 15.68 26.04 -6.14
N GLY A 146 16.65 25.74 -5.28
CA GLY A 146 17.60 26.74 -4.82
C GLY A 146 18.69 26.14 -3.95
N SER A 147 19.50 27.03 -3.38
CA SER A 147 20.49 26.68 -2.38
C SER A 147 20.61 27.77 -1.33
N GLY A 148 20.97 27.39 -0.11
CA GLY A 148 21.01 28.33 1.02
C GLY A 148 19.62 28.80 1.45
N ASP A 149 19.60 29.93 2.16
CA ASP A 149 18.38 30.52 2.71
C ASP A 149 17.49 31.13 1.63
N ALA A 150 16.18 30.98 1.77
CA ALA A 150 15.22 31.53 0.82
C ALA A 150 13.84 31.78 1.44
N VAL A 151 13.04 32.58 0.74
CA VAL A 151 11.63 32.79 1.06
C VAL A 151 10.81 32.48 -0.18
N ILE A 152 9.92 31.49 -0.08
CA ILE A 152 9.08 31.02 -1.17
C ILE A 152 7.65 31.53 -0.97
N PRO A 153 7.06 32.24 -1.94
CA PRO A 153 5.64 32.58 -1.89
C PRO A 153 4.77 31.33 -2.12
N LEU A 154 3.68 31.22 -1.36
CA LEU A 154 2.66 30.20 -1.66
C LEU A 154 1.96 30.51 -2.99
N PRO A 155 1.48 29.48 -3.71
CA PRO A 155 0.65 29.68 -4.89
C PRO A 155 -0.59 30.53 -4.60
N ALA A 156 -1.03 31.31 -5.58
CA ALA A 156 -2.23 32.13 -5.43
C ALA A 156 -3.45 31.28 -5.04
N GLY A 157 -4.16 31.68 -3.98
CA GLY A 157 -5.32 30.96 -3.47
C GLY A 157 -5.00 29.78 -2.54
N ALA A 158 -3.73 29.42 -2.34
CA ALA A 158 -3.35 28.37 -1.39
C ALA A 158 -3.57 28.83 0.06
N ARG A 159 -4.62 28.30 0.70
CA ARG A 159 -4.92 28.49 2.13
C ARG A 159 -4.36 27.36 2.99
N ALA A 160 -4.36 26.17 2.42
CA ALA A 160 -3.84 24.94 2.99
C ALA A 160 -3.24 24.11 1.87
N GLY A 161 -2.28 23.25 2.17
CA GLY A 161 -1.60 22.44 1.17
C GLY A 161 -0.57 21.51 1.78
N ILE A 162 0.07 20.74 0.91
CA ILE A 162 1.23 19.93 1.24
C ILE A 162 2.46 20.47 0.54
N VAL A 163 3.60 20.26 1.17
CA VAL A 163 4.92 20.61 0.67
C VAL A 163 5.72 19.32 0.61
N ASP A 164 6.23 18.96 -0.56
CA ASP A 164 7.28 17.96 -0.69
C ASP A 164 8.62 18.70 -0.69
N ALA A 165 9.56 18.23 0.13
CA ALA A 165 10.90 18.79 0.20
C ALA A 165 11.96 17.72 -0.04
N THR A 166 12.99 18.09 -0.80
CA THR A 166 14.27 17.39 -0.83
C THR A 166 15.38 18.36 -0.49
N HIS A 167 16.39 17.90 0.23
CA HIS A 167 17.63 18.63 0.48
C HIS A 167 18.82 17.71 0.24
N SER A 168 19.81 18.23 -0.46
CA SER A 168 21.09 17.57 -0.71
C SER A 168 22.19 18.54 -0.31
N GLY A 169 22.83 18.26 0.83
CA GLY A 169 23.78 19.15 1.49
C GLY A 169 24.32 18.56 2.78
N SER A 170 25.19 19.32 3.43
CA SER A 170 25.76 18.97 4.74
C SER A 170 25.28 19.97 5.78
N GLY A 171 24.71 19.48 6.89
CA GLY A 171 24.18 20.29 7.97
C GLY A 171 22.69 20.58 7.83
N TYR A 172 22.23 21.55 8.62
CA TYR A 172 20.81 21.76 8.89
C TYR A 172 19.98 22.17 7.66
N PHE A 173 18.76 21.63 7.59
CA PHE A 173 17.70 22.00 6.68
C PHE A 173 16.38 22.21 7.44
N SER A 174 15.80 23.39 7.30
CA SER A 174 14.44 23.64 7.77
C SER A 174 13.61 24.43 6.79
N ALA A 175 12.33 24.12 6.85
CA ALA A 175 11.30 24.95 6.26
C ALA A 175 10.22 25.21 7.31
N ARG A 176 9.69 26.42 7.33
CA ARG A 176 8.60 26.81 8.21
C ARG A 176 7.70 27.84 7.54
N MET A 177 6.48 27.96 8.02
CA MET A 177 5.63 29.08 7.65
C MET A 177 6.17 30.38 8.24
N ALA A 178 6.28 31.42 7.42
CA ALA A 178 6.91 32.70 7.81
C ALA A 178 6.15 33.44 8.92
N VAL A 179 4.81 33.31 8.93
CA VAL A 179 3.95 34.09 9.83
C VAL A 179 3.63 33.32 11.11
N THR A 180 3.16 32.08 10.97
CA THR A 180 2.78 31.26 12.13
C THR A 180 3.97 30.62 12.81
N HIS A 181 5.15 30.64 12.17
CA HIS A 181 6.33 29.88 12.57
C HIS A 181 6.07 28.37 12.72
N GLN A 182 4.99 27.86 12.10
CA GLN A 182 4.72 26.43 12.02
C GLN A 182 5.91 25.75 11.34
N ALA A 183 6.57 24.84 12.06
CA ALA A 183 7.60 24.00 11.48
C ALA A 183 6.98 23.05 10.46
N LEU A 184 7.54 23.02 9.24
CA LEU A 184 7.20 22.04 8.21
C LEU A 184 8.24 20.92 8.19
N PHE A 185 9.51 21.31 8.19
CA PHE A 185 10.64 20.38 8.19
C PHE A 185 11.72 20.83 9.15
N LEU A 186 12.31 19.86 9.84
CA LEU A 186 13.47 20.01 10.71
C LEU A 186 14.36 18.79 10.49
N GLY A 187 15.23 18.86 9.48
CA GLY A 187 16.14 17.80 9.10
C GLY A 187 17.59 18.27 9.08
N ASP A 188 18.49 17.33 8.89
CA ASP A 188 19.93 17.55 8.72
C ASP A 188 20.40 16.75 7.50
N ASP A 189 21.51 17.17 6.91
CA ASP A 189 22.17 16.50 5.78
C ASP A 189 21.21 16.22 4.62
N ASN A 190 21.12 14.98 4.15
CA ASN A 190 20.18 14.62 3.10
C ASN A 190 18.78 14.41 3.69
N PHE A 191 17.80 15.14 3.18
CA PHE A 191 16.42 15.08 3.65
C PHE A 191 15.44 14.83 2.50
N THR A 192 14.39 14.06 2.77
CA THR A 192 13.20 13.97 1.93
C THR A 192 11.98 13.77 2.82
N GLY A 193 10.89 14.48 2.54
CA GLY A 193 9.63 14.30 3.27
C GLY A 193 8.52 15.21 2.78
N THR A 194 7.32 14.97 3.30
CA THR A 194 6.12 15.75 3.01
C THR A 194 5.54 16.31 4.31
N ALA A 195 5.17 17.59 4.30
CA ALA A 195 4.53 18.27 5.43
C ALA A 195 3.31 19.06 4.97
N ALA A 196 2.36 19.31 5.88
CA ALA A 196 1.16 20.07 5.59
C ALA A 196 1.20 21.46 6.25
N PHE A 197 0.58 22.44 5.59
CA PHE A 197 0.32 23.75 6.15
C PHE A 197 -1.17 24.07 6.08
N GLY A 198 -1.65 24.89 7.03
CA GLY A 198 -3.01 25.45 7.00
C GLY A 198 -4.13 24.42 7.19
N LEU A 199 -3.85 23.23 7.72
CA LEU A 199 -4.88 22.24 8.02
C LEU A 199 -5.80 22.67 9.16
N ASP A 200 -5.31 23.53 10.07
CA ASP A 200 -6.12 24.18 11.10
C ASP A 200 -6.73 25.48 10.55
N PRO A 201 -8.05 25.54 10.32
CA PRO A 201 -8.70 26.73 9.78
C PRO A 201 -8.64 27.93 10.73
N GLN A 202 -8.37 27.71 12.02
CA GLN A 202 -8.20 28.77 13.01
C GLN A 202 -6.82 29.43 12.93
N GLN A 203 -5.84 28.75 12.32
CA GLN A 203 -4.46 29.22 12.18
C GLN A 203 -4.06 29.30 10.70
N PRO A 204 -4.42 30.38 10.00
CA PRO A 204 -4.06 30.54 8.59
C PRO A 204 -2.54 30.53 8.43
N ALA A 205 -2.04 29.71 7.50
CA ALA A 205 -0.60 29.44 7.35
C ALA A 205 0.25 30.68 6.98
N GLY A 206 -0.39 31.75 6.48
CA GLY A 206 0.30 32.91 5.94
C GLY A 206 0.86 32.64 4.53
N PRO A 207 1.40 33.68 3.86
CA PRO A 207 1.59 33.64 2.41
C PRO A 207 2.96 33.07 1.95
N ARG A 208 3.84 32.70 2.87
CA ARG A 208 5.26 32.42 2.57
C ARG A 208 5.83 31.30 3.42
N ILE A 209 6.74 30.52 2.82
CA ILE A 209 7.61 29.55 3.48
C ILE A 209 9.01 30.16 3.58
N GLU A 210 9.60 30.11 4.77
CA GLU A 210 11.01 30.42 5.01
C GLU A 210 11.82 29.13 4.99
N ILE A 211 12.95 29.15 4.27
CA ILE A 211 13.92 28.07 4.20
C ILE A 211 15.22 28.55 4.83
N ASN A 212 15.77 27.73 5.71
CA ASN A 212 17.15 27.86 6.17
C ASN A 212 17.88 26.54 5.88
N ALA A 213 18.92 26.60 5.06
CA ALA A 213 19.53 25.40 4.50
C ALA A 213 21.04 25.56 4.26
N ARG A 214 21.77 24.45 4.39
CA ARG A 214 23.18 24.33 3.99
C ARG A 214 23.33 23.30 2.87
N GLY A 215 22.89 23.69 1.69
CA GLY A 215 22.91 22.83 0.51
C GLY A 215 21.88 23.24 -0.52
N SER A 216 21.70 22.37 -1.50
CA SER A 216 20.67 22.49 -2.52
C SER A 216 19.36 21.89 -2.04
N TRP A 217 18.24 22.47 -2.45
CA TRP A 217 16.92 21.98 -2.08
C TRP A 217 15.94 22.09 -3.25
N THR A 218 14.91 21.24 -3.20
CA THR A 218 13.70 21.35 -4.03
C THR A 218 12.49 21.40 -3.12
N ILE A 219 11.60 22.38 -3.35
CA ILE A 219 10.32 22.53 -2.68
C ILE A 219 9.21 22.46 -3.72
N ARG A 220 8.29 21.52 -3.56
CA ARG A 220 7.11 21.38 -4.41
C ARG A 220 5.86 21.57 -3.56
N ILE A 221 5.03 22.55 -3.93
CA ILE A 221 3.83 22.94 -3.16
C ILE A 221 2.60 22.46 -3.92
N GLN A 222 1.75 21.67 -3.25
CA GLN A 222 0.60 20.99 -3.86
C GLN A 222 -0.67 21.14 -3.02
N PRO A 223 -1.86 21.05 -3.64
CA PRO A 223 -3.11 20.94 -2.90
C PRO A 223 -3.12 19.69 -2.00
N VAL A 224 -3.83 19.78 -0.87
CA VAL A 224 -3.99 18.63 0.06
C VAL A 224 -4.58 17.41 -0.64
N SER A 225 -5.44 17.61 -1.64
CA SER A 225 -6.01 16.54 -2.45
C SER A 225 -5.00 15.70 -3.25
N ALA A 226 -3.74 16.15 -3.34
CA ALA A 226 -2.67 15.41 -4.00
C ALA A 226 -1.90 14.48 -3.05
N ALA A 227 -2.21 14.48 -1.75
CA ALA A 227 -1.58 13.60 -0.78
C ALA A 227 -1.82 12.12 -1.10
N ALA A 228 -0.83 11.28 -0.80
CA ALA A 228 -0.91 9.84 -1.03
C ALA A 228 -1.94 9.17 -0.09
N PRO A 229 -2.46 7.98 -0.42
CA PRO A 229 -3.23 7.19 0.54
C PRO A 229 -2.39 6.87 1.78
N LEU A 230 -3.01 6.77 2.96
CA LEU A 230 -2.33 6.34 4.18
C LEU A 230 -1.63 4.98 3.98
N GLN A 231 -0.33 4.95 4.29
CA GLN A 231 0.51 3.77 4.19
C GLN A 231 0.64 3.08 5.56
N PRO A 232 0.83 1.75 5.60
CA PRO A 232 1.05 1.01 6.84
C PRO A 232 2.46 1.22 7.44
N SER A 233 3.38 1.86 6.72
CA SER A 233 4.69 2.24 7.24
C SER A 233 5.33 3.34 6.37
N GLY A 234 6.36 4.00 6.91
CA GLY A 234 7.13 5.03 6.22
C GLY A 234 8.48 5.28 6.87
N GLY A 235 9.38 5.95 6.15
CA GLY A 235 10.74 6.29 6.60
C GLY A 235 10.98 7.78 6.84
N ALA A 236 9.96 8.61 6.62
CA ALA A 236 10.07 10.06 6.57
C ALA A 236 8.75 10.72 7.02
N PRO A 237 8.76 12.04 7.31
CA PRO A 237 7.54 12.82 7.45
C PRO A 237 6.62 12.66 6.23
N GLY A 238 5.32 12.57 6.48
CA GLY A 238 4.34 12.31 5.44
C GLY A 238 2.99 12.93 5.71
N VAL A 239 2.24 13.19 4.65
CA VAL A 239 0.84 13.62 4.69
C VAL A 239 0.03 12.69 3.83
N PHE A 240 -1.06 12.16 4.39
CA PHE A 240 -1.82 11.08 3.78
C PHE A 240 -3.32 11.33 3.81
N LEU A 241 -4.01 10.85 2.78
CA LEU A 241 -5.46 10.77 2.74
C LEU A 241 -5.96 9.45 3.35
N TYR A 242 -6.99 9.55 4.18
CA TYR A 242 -7.64 8.40 4.81
C TYR A 242 -9.15 8.46 4.58
N ASP A 243 -9.73 7.37 4.07
CA ASP A 243 -11.17 7.20 3.83
C ASP A 243 -11.70 5.90 4.47
N GLY A 244 -10.95 5.36 5.44
CA GLY A 244 -11.32 4.13 6.13
C GLY A 244 -12.37 4.36 7.23
N PRO A 245 -12.98 3.29 7.74
CA PRO A 245 -13.84 3.36 8.92
C PRO A 245 -13.02 3.72 10.16
N ALA A 246 -13.68 4.17 11.24
CA ALA A 246 -12.97 4.34 12.51
C ALA A 246 -12.28 3.03 12.91
N SER A 247 -10.97 3.09 13.19
CA SER A 247 -10.12 1.91 13.36
C SER A 247 -9.16 2.08 14.52
N THR A 248 -8.99 1.05 15.34
CA THR A 248 -7.88 0.98 16.29
C THR A 248 -6.61 0.66 15.51
N VAL A 249 -5.56 1.45 15.67
CA VAL A 249 -4.26 1.26 15.04
C VAL A 249 -3.20 0.99 16.10
N MET A 250 -2.29 0.07 15.82
CA MET A 250 -1.07 -0.07 16.62
C MET A 250 0.02 0.78 15.99
N VAL A 251 0.50 1.74 16.75
CA VAL A 251 1.57 2.64 16.39
C VAL A 251 2.86 2.08 16.95
N VAL A 252 3.83 1.83 16.08
CA VAL A 252 5.17 1.36 16.45
C VAL A 252 6.19 2.42 16.04
N HIS A 253 6.91 2.93 17.04
CA HIS A 253 8.07 3.81 16.87
C HIS A 253 9.27 3.16 17.58
N GLY A 254 10.37 2.98 16.86
CA GLY A 254 11.51 2.19 17.31
C GLY A 254 12.67 2.98 17.89
N GLU A 255 12.64 4.31 17.80
CA GLU A 255 13.80 5.18 18.06
C GLU A 255 13.50 6.23 19.14
N ASP A 256 14.55 6.86 19.67
CA ASP A 256 14.46 7.96 20.65
C ASP A 256 14.38 9.32 19.95
N THR A 257 13.37 9.51 19.10
CA THR A 257 13.10 10.82 18.51
C THR A 257 11.65 11.24 18.64
N TRP A 258 11.41 12.51 18.34
CA TRP A 258 10.06 13.04 18.29
C TRP A 258 9.28 12.36 17.17
N PHE A 259 8.17 11.75 17.53
CA PHE A 259 7.21 11.16 16.61
C PHE A 259 5.78 11.58 16.96
N THR A 260 5.09 12.22 16.01
CA THR A 260 3.66 12.50 16.11
C THR A 260 2.88 12.00 14.91
N ILE A 261 1.67 11.54 15.19
CA ILE A 261 0.63 11.32 14.19
C ILE A 261 -0.59 12.12 14.61
N ASP A 262 -1.06 13.00 13.73
CA ASP A 262 -2.28 13.76 13.92
C ASP A 262 -3.27 13.47 12.78
N GLN A 263 -4.57 13.53 13.08
CA GLN A 263 -5.64 13.33 12.11
C GLN A 263 -6.55 14.56 12.08
N HIS A 264 -6.86 15.03 10.88
CA HIS A 264 -7.62 16.25 10.60
C HIS A 264 -8.82 15.98 9.66
N ALA A 265 -9.99 16.51 9.99
CA ALA A 265 -11.15 16.56 9.10
C ALA A 265 -11.95 17.85 9.36
N GLY A 266 -11.62 18.91 8.61
CA GLY A 266 -12.10 20.26 8.88
C GLY A 266 -11.70 20.69 10.29
N ASP A 267 -12.67 21.11 11.11
CA ASP A 267 -12.45 21.50 12.51
C ASP A 267 -12.15 20.33 13.46
N ARG A 268 -12.32 19.07 13.01
CA ARG A 268 -12.05 17.90 13.84
C ARG A 268 -10.56 17.57 13.80
N HIS A 269 -9.93 17.58 14.97
CA HIS A 269 -8.54 17.19 15.18
C HIS A 269 -8.41 16.07 16.22
N ALA A 270 -7.49 15.13 16.00
CA ALA A 270 -7.11 14.12 16.97
C ALA A 270 -5.60 13.86 16.94
N SER A 271 -4.96 13.97 18.11
CA SER A 271 -3.58 13.47 18.31
C SER A 271 -3.64 11.96 18.43
N VAL A 272 -3.28 11.25 17.37
CA VAL A 272 -3.27 9.79 17.29
C VAL A 272 -2.06 9.24 18.04
N ALA A 273 -0.90 9.85 17.89
CA ALA A 273 0.30 9.49 18.63
C ALA A 273 1.16 10.73 18.91
N ASN A 274 1.76 10.78 20.09
CA ASN A 274 2.76 11.77 20.46
C ASN A 274 3.73 11.10 21.43
N VAL A 275 4.85 10.61 20.89
CA VAL A 275 5.86 9.85 21.63
C VAL A 275 7.25 10.41 21.36
N LEU A 276 8.11 10.33 22.36
CA LEU A 276 9.50 10.81 22.34
C LEU A 276 10.51 9.67 22.49
N HIS A 277 10.02 8.45 22.74
CA HIS A 277 10.79 7.26 23.06
C HIS A 277 10.20 6.06 22.32
N PRO A 278 10.98 4.97 22.12
CA PRO A 278 10.48 3.75 21.53
C PRO A 278 9.23 3.27 22.23
N ALA A 279 8.15 3.09 21.47
CA ALA A 279 6.85 2.78 22.02
C ALA A 279 6.01 1.97 21.03
N THR A 280 5.23 1.05 21.59
CA THR A 280 4.11 0.42 20.91
C THR A 280 2.84 0.84 21.64
N SER A 281 1.96 1.58 20.97
CA SER A 281 0.72 2.07 21.57
C SER A 281 -0.48 1.83 20.68
N ALA A 282 -1.60 1.45 21.30
CA ALA A 282 -2.87 1.39 20.62
C ALA A 282 -3.49 2.79 20.59
N SER A 283 -3.92 3.23 19.42
CA SER A 283 -4.63 4.48 19.23
C SER A 283 -5.81 4.30 18.29
N THR A 284 -6.61 5.33 18.08
CA THR A 284 -7.80 5.29 17.23
C THR A 284 -7.72 6.33 16.13
N LEU A 285 -7.83 5.87 14.89
CA LEU A 285 -8.21 6.73 13.78
C LEU A 285 -9.74 6.86 13.77
N PHE A 286 -10.24 8.09 13.60
CA PHE A 286 -11.65 8.30 13.31
C PHE A 286 -11.96 8.02 11.83
N ALA A 287 -13.24 7.78 11.53
CA ALA A 287 -13.68 7.48 10.17
C ALA A 287 -13.40 8.64 9.21
N GLY A 288 -12.84 8.33 8.05
CA GLY A 288 -12.61 9.31 6.98
C GLY A 288 -13.90 9.78 6.29
N PRO A 289 -13.80 10.72 5.33
CA PRO A 289 -12.55 11.25 4.77
C PRO A 289 -11.81 12.19 5.73
N SER A 290 -10.48 12.07 5.77
CA SER A 290 -9.59 12.85 6.63
C SER A 290 -8.17 12.94 6.08
N VAL A 291 -7.37 13.85 6.62
CA VAL A 291 -5.92 13.93 6.43
C VAL A 291 -5.21 13.37 7.65
N VAL A 292 -4.20 12.54 7.46
CA VAL A 292 -3.29 12.07 8.51
C VAL A 292 -1.92 12.67 8.25
N THR A 293 -1.35 13.33 9.25
CA THR A 293 0.01 13.86 9.21
C THR A 293 0.91 12.99 10.08
N VAL A 294 2.12 12.72 9.61
CA VAL A 294 3.16 12.02 10.36
C VAL A 294 4.38 12.91 10.39
N VAL A 295 4.80 13.30 11.59
CA VAL A 295 6.02 14.08 11.81
C VAL A 295 6.99 13.20 12.57
N THR A 296 8.14 12.94 11.96
CA THR A 296 9.15 12.02 12.49
C THR A 296 10.52 12.29 11.90
N ARG A 297 11.56 11.78 12.55
CA ARG A 297 12.91 11.70 11.98
C ARG A 297 13.30 10.27 11.57
N ASP A 298 12.49 9.29 11.95
CA ASP A 298 12.84 7.87 11.85
C ASP A 298 11.74 7.05 11.17
N PRO A 299 12.03 5.79 10.79
CA PRO A 299 11.03 4.89 10.31
C PRO A 299 9.90 4.63 11.31
N TRP A 300 8.70 4.40 10.78
CA TRP A 300 7.48 4.17 11.55
C TRP A 300 6.60 3.12 10.89
N ALA A 301 5.76 2.46 11.70
CA ALA A 301 4.77 1.51 11.23
C ALA A 301 3.42 1.71 11.93
N LEU A 302 2.36 1.49 11.16
CA LEU A 302 0.96 1.45 11.54
C LEU A 302 0.39 0.08 11.20
N SER A 303 0.00 -0.67 12.23
CA SER A 303 -0.84 -1.84 12.01
C SER A 303 -2.30 -1.40 11.99
N ILE A 304 -2.92 -1.46 10.81
CA ILE A 304 -4.34 -1.21 10.61
C ILE A 304 -5.02 -2.58 10.45
N PRO A 305 -6.01 -2.95 11.29
CA PRO A 305 -6.68 -4.26 11.23
C PRO A 305 -7.45 -4.55 9.92
#